data_AF-A0A0S7B7N1-F1
#
_entry.id   AF-A0A0S7B7N1-F1
#
_cell.length_a   1.000
_cell.length_b   1.000
_cell.length_c   1.000
_cell.angle_alpha   90.00
_cell.angle_beta   90.00
_cell.angle_gamma   90.00
#
_symmetry.space_group_name_H-M   'P 1'
#
loop_
_entity.id
_entity.type
_entity.pdbx_description
1 polymer ?
#
loop_
_entity_poly.entity_id
_entity_poly.type
_entity_poly.pdbx_seq_one_letter_code
_entity_poly.pdbx_strand_id
1 'polypeptide(L)'
;MIIVIGVNFLVPQFILARGWLLLTWVFVFFFAASGRFGLRRVVYALRRKGYFLTRTLIVGANEESRLVAEQFLNQRASGLRVVGFVADDVPVGTALVRDTCVLGTLEQLETISREKSIEEVIVTSSAVSAEEILKVFKLYGIAEGVTLHLSSGLYEIITTGLQIQELASVPLVKVNKIRLTGIDQVLKTFLDYGVSLVALAFVIPLSVIVGIVIMIDSKGPILYRRRVMGMNGRAFDAFKFRTMRIDGDTILDAHPELKEELAREHKLKDDPRITRFGQLLRKTSVDELPQVFNVIRGEMSWVGPRMISPEEMEKYQQLGMNLLTVKPGITGLWQVSGRSDVSYEQRVRMDMYYIRNWSIWLDLQIMLRTIPAILSHRGAY
;
A
#
# COMPACT_ATOMS: atom_id res chain seq x y z
N MET A 1 -9.53 -28.50 22.64
CA MET A 1 -8.32 -28.01 23.34
C MET A 1 -8.66 -27.47 24.72
N ILE A 2 -9.49 -26.42 24.86
CA ILE A 2 -9.89 -25.88 26.18
C ILE A 2 -10.50 -26.98 27.08
N ILE A 3 -11.37 -27.83 26.53
CA ILE A 3 -11.96 -28.97 27.25
C ILE A 3 -10.89 -29.97 27.71
N VAL A 4 -9.89 -30.26 26.88
CA VAL A 4 -8.80 -31.22 27.19
C VAL A 4 -7.89 -30.68 28.29
N ILE A 5 -7.57 -29.38 28.25
CA ILE A 5 -6.81 -28.69 29.30
C ILE A 5 -7.64 -28.62 30.60
N GLY A 6 -8.94 -28.34 30.50
CA GLY A 6 -9.87 -28.32 31.64
C GLY A 6 -10.01 -29.69 32.31
N VAL A 7 -10.13 -30.77 31.53
CA VAL A 7 -10.17 -32.15 32.06
C VAL A 7 -8.84 -32.53 32.72
N ASN A 8 -7.70 -32.19 32.12
CA ASN A 8 -6.39 -32.39 32.72
C ASN A 8 -6.19 -31.59 34.03
N PHE A 9 -6.84 -30.42 34.17
CA PHE A 9 -6.85 -29.64 35.41
C PHE A 9 -7.76 -30.25 36.48
N LEU A 10 -8.94 -30.75 36.10
CA LEU A 10 -9.92 -31.34 37.02
C LEU A 10 -9.60 -32.78 37.44
N VAL A 11 -8.86 -33.52 36.61
CA VAL A 11 -8.49 -34.92 36.84
C VAL A 11 -6.96 -35.05 36.81
N PRO A 12 -6.27 -34.87 37.95
CA PRO A 12 -4.79 -34.86 38.02
C PRO A 12 -4.13 -36.19 37.59
N GLN A 13 -4.89 -37.27 37.57
CA GLN A 13 -4.44 -38.61 37.15
C GLN A 13 -4.33 -38.74 35.63
N PHE A 14 -4.95 -37.83 34.88
CA PHE A 14 -4.89 -37.79 33.43
C PHE A 14 -3.62 -37.04 33.01
N ILE A 15 -2.52 -37.77 32.78
CA ILE A 15 -1.24 -37.17 32.39
C ILE A 15 -1.17 -37.03 30.87
N LEU A 16 -1.36 -35.80 30.38
CA LEU A 16 -1.09 -35.49 28.97
C LEU A 16 0.37 -35.13 28.74
N ALA A 17 0.97 -35.74 27.72
CA ALA A 17 2.28 -35.31 27.23
C ALA A 17 2.20 -33.86 26.71
N ARG A 18 2.93 -32.94 27.36
CA ARG A 18 2.96 -31.51 26.96
C ARG A 18 3.42 -31.33 25.51
N GLY A 19 4.29 -32.21 25.03
CA GLY A 19 4.73 -32.25 23.62
C GLY A 19 3.59 -32.53 22.65
N TRP A 20 2.62 -33.37 23.03
CA TRP A 20 1.42 -33.61 22.21
C TRP A 20 0.54 -32.37 22.08
N LEU A 21 0.39 -31.59 23.16
CA LEU A 21 -0.37 -30.32 23.11
C LEU A 21 0.30 -29.30 22.17
N LEU A 22 1.62 -29.15 22.26
CA LEU A 22 2.40 -28.25 21.39
C LEU A 22 2.31 -28.70 19.91
N LEU A 23 2.54 -29.98 19.63
CA LEU A 23 2.44 -30.53 18.28
C LEU A 23 1.02 -30.35 17.71
N THR A 24 -0.01 -30.61 18.51
CA THR A 24 -1.41 -30.41 18.08
C THR A 24 -1.66 -28.95 17.73
N TRP A 25 -1.15 -28.00 18.53
CA TRP A 25 -1.26 -26.57 18.23
C TRP A 25 -0.58 -26.19 16.91
N VAL A 26 0.65 -26.66 16.71
CA VAL A 26 1.42 -26.40 15.49
C VAL A 26 0.69 -26.97 14.28
N PHE A 27 0.20 -28.21 14.37
CA PHE A 27 -0.53 -28.85 13.27
C PHE A 27 -1.87 -28.17 12.99
N VAL A 28 -2.67 -27.83 14.02
CA VAL A 28 -3.94 -27.13 13.81
C VAL A 28 -3.69 -25.78 13.13
N PHE A 29 -2.72 -25.01 13.60
CA PHE A 29 -2.36 -23.74 12.97
C PHE A 29 -1.91 -23.95 11.52
N PHE A 30 -0.98 -24.88 11.28
CA PHE A 30 -0.45 -25.16 9.96
C PHE A 30 -1.51 -25.65 8.98
N PHE A 31 -2.32 -26.65 9.35
CA PHE A 31 -3.37 -27.19 8.49
C PHE A 31 -4.51 -26.18 8.28
N ALA A 32 -4.91 -25.41 9.29
CA ALA A 32 -5.93 -24.37 9.11
C ALA A 32 -5.42 -23.24 8.21
N ALA A 33 -4.18 -22.79 8.40
CA ALA A 33 -3.57 -21.74 7.58
C ALA A 33 -3.38 -22.21 6.13
N SER A 34 -2.78 -23.39 5.94
CA SER A 34 -2.55 -23.98 4.62
C SER A 34 -3.86 -24.32 3.92
N GLY A 35 -4.84 -24.86 4.64
CA GLY A 35 -6.17 -25.15 4.11
C GLY A 35 -6.91 -23.89 3.66
N ARG A 36 -6.95 -22.84 4.49
CA ARG A 36 -7.55 -21.55 4.11
C ARG A 36 -6.81 -20.89 2.94
N PHE A 37 -5.48 -20.96 2.93
CA PHE A 37 -4.66 -20.43 1.83
C PHE A 37 -4.95 -21.16 0.52
N GLY A 38 -4.92 -22.49 0.54
CA GLY A 38 -5.24 -23.34 -0.60
C GLY A 38 -6.65 -23.07 -1.13
N LEU A 39 -7.65 -23.07 -0.24
CA LEU A 39 -9.03 -22.79 -0.61
C LEU A 39 -9.20 -21.41 -1.25
N ARG A 40 -8.59 -20.35 -0.68
CA ARG A 40 -8.62 -19.00 -1.29
C ARG A 40 -8.00 -19.00 -2.69
N ARG A 41 -6.87 -19.69 -2.89
CA ARG A 41 -6.23 -19.78 -4.21
C ARG A 41 -7.11 -20.51 -5.23
N VAL A 42 -7.77 -21.59 -4.81
CA VAL A 42 -8.73 -22.31 -5.65
C VAL A 42 -9.91 -21.42 -6.00
N VAL A 43 -10.54 -20.76 -5.03
CA VAL A 43 -11.66 -19.82 -5.27
C VAL A 43 -11.23 -18.68 -6.21
N TYR A 44 -10.06 -18.08 -6.02
CA TYR A 44 -9.57 -17.03 -6.92
C TYR A 44 -9.24 -17.55 -8.34
N ALA A 45 -8.80 -18.80 -8.47
CA ALA A 45 -8.62 -19.42 -9.79
C ALA A 45 -9.97 -19.68 -10.47
N LEU A 46 -10.97 -20.16 -9.72
CA LEU A 46 -12.33 -20.41 -10.20
C LEU A 46 -13.06 -19.11 -10.58
N ARG A 47 -12.90 -18.04 -9.79
CA ARG A 47 -13.40 -16.68 -10.13
C ARG A 47 -12.83 -16.15 -11.42
N ARG A 48 -11.53 -16.37 -11.69
CA ARG A 48 -10.92 -16.00 -12.98
C ARG A 48 -11.51 -16.75 -14.17
N LYS A 49 -12.08 -17.94 -13.94
CA LYS A 49 -12.80 -18.74 -14.94
C LYS A 49 -14.30 -18.44 -15.00
N GLY A 50 -14.81 -17.51 -14.19
CA GLY A 50 -16.22 -17.11 -14.19
C GLY A 50 -17.11 -17.75 -13.13
N TYR A 51 -16.57 -18.62 -12.25
CA TYR A 51 -17.34 -19.27 -11.18
C TYR A 51 -17.33 -18.43 -9.89
N PHE A 52 -18.34 -18.58 -9.03
CA PHE A 52 -18.51 -17.78 -7.80
C PHE A 52 -18.50 -16.27 -8.06
N LEU A 53 -19.17 -15.87 -9.14
CA LEU A 53 -19.40 -14.48 -9.48
C LEU A 53 -20.86 -14.13 -9.23
N THR A 54 -21.08 -13.17 -8.35
CA THR A 54 -22.38 -12.58 -8.07
C THR A 54 -22.68 -11.56 -9.15
N ARG A 55 -23.88 -11.61 -9.75
CA ARG A 55 -24.29 -10.70 -10.82
C ARG A 55 -24.75 -9.39 -10.18
N THR A 56 -24.04 -8.31 -10.48
CA THR A 56 -24.21 -7.01 -9.82
C THR A 56 -24.71 -5.97 -10.81
N LEU A 57 -25.69 -5.18 -10.40
CA LEU A 57 -26.24 -4.05 -11.14
C LEU A 57 -25.94 -2.75 -10.39
N ILE A 58 -25.55 -1.70 -11.10
CA ILE A 58 -25.22 -0.40 -10.50
C ILE A 58 -26.32 0.61 -10.82
N VAL A 59 -26.86 1.29 -9.81
CA VAL A 59 -27.87 2.35 -9.98
C VAL A 59 -27.18 3.71 -9.94
N GLY A 60 -27.23 4.42 -11.07
CA GLY A 60 -26.58 5.70 -11.33
C GLY A 60 -25.62 5.66 -12.53
N ALA A 61 -25.51 6.76 -13.28
CA ALA A 61 -24.65 6.88 -14.47
C ALA A 61 -23.62 8.04 -14.39
N ASN A 62 -23.26 8.49 -13.19
CA ASN A 62 -22.31 9.58 -12.99
C ASN A 62 -20.85 9.08 -12.82
N GLU A 63 -19.93 10.00 -12.52
CA GLU A 63 -18.52 9.65 -12.31
C GLU A 63 -18.29 8.68 -11.15
N GLU A 64 -19.09 8.75 -10.06
CA GLU A 64 -19.00 7.78 -8.96
C GLU A 64 -19.29 6.35 -9.46
N SER A 65 -20.37 6.16 -10.23
CA SER A 65 -20.75 4.84 -10.73
C SER A 65 -19.74 4.28 -11.73
N ARG A 66 -19.14 5.13 -12.56
CA ARG A 66 -18.06 4.75 -13.49
C ARG A 66 -16.82 4.28 -12.75
N LEU A 67 -16.38 5.00 -11.72
CA LEU A 67 -15.22 4.62 -10.90
C LEU A 67 -15.44 3.31 -10.14
N VAL A 68 -16.63 3.15 -9.54
CA VAL A 68 -17.02 1.90 -8.84
C VAL A 68 -16.99 0.70 -9.80
N ALA A 69 -17.57 0.86 -10.99
CA ALA A 69 -17.57 -0.20 -12.00
C ALA A 69 -16.15 -0.54 -12.49
N GLU A 70 -15.32 0.46 -12.78
CA GLU A 70 -13.95 0.25 -13.24
C GLU A 70 -13.12 -0.53 -12.21
N GLN A 71 -13.28 -0.22 -10.92
CA GLN A 71 -12.58 -0.93 -9.85
C GLN A 71 -12.97 -2.41 -9.79
N PHE A 72 -14.27 -2.74 -9.87
CA PHE A 72 -14.72 -4.13 -9.87
C PHE A 72 -14.30 -4.88 -11.13
N LEU A 73 -14.34 -4.23 -12.29
CA LEU A 73 -13.88 -4.81 -13.55
C LEU A 73 -12.36 -5.07 -13.57
N ASN A 74 -11.58 -4.23 -12.87
CA ASN A 74 -10.13 -4.41 -12.70
C ASN A 74 -9.78 -5.49 -11.66
N GLN A 75 -10.64 -5.71 -10.67
CA GLN A 75 -10.42 -6.69 -9.62
C GLN A 75 -11.36 -7.90 -9.74
N ARG A 76 -11.10 -8.80 -10.71
CA ARG A 76 -11.85 -10.07 -10.88
C ARG A 76 -11.85 -10.98 -9.63
N ALA A 77 -10.98 -10.72 -8.66
CA ALA A 77 -10.97 -11.44 -7.38
C ALA A 77 -12.10 -10.98 -6.42
N SER A 78 -12.78 -9.86 -6.68
CA SER A 78 -13.89 -9.34 -5.87
C SER A 78 -15.00 -10.38 -5.71
N GLY A 79 -15.24 -11.18 -6.76
CA GLY A 79 -16.39 -12.08 -6.84
C GLY A 79 -17.62 -11.40 -7.42
N LEU A 80 -17.52 -10.17 -7.90
CA LEU A 80 -18.63 -9.43 -8.51
C LEU A 80 -18.49 -9.41 -10.03
N ARG A 81 -19.61 -9.52 -10.72
CA ARG A 81 -19.73 -9.34 -12.17
C ARG A 81 -20.72 -8.23 -12.44
N VAL A 82 -20.20 -7.05 -12.79
CA VAL A 82 -21.02 -5.91 -13.21
C VAL A 82 -21.71 -6.27 -14.52
N VAL A 83 -23.05 -6.32 -14.50
CA VAL A 83 -23.89 -6.64 -15.67
C VAL A 83 -24.22 -5.38 -16.47
N GLY A 84 -24.43 -4.25 -15.79
CA GLY A 84 -24.72 -2.97 -16.41
C GLY A 84 -25.16 -1.92 -15.39
N PHE A 85 -25.72 -0.83 -15.91
CA PHE A 85 -26.18 0.31 -15.12
C PHE A 85 -27.68 0.53 -15.28
N VAL A 86 -28.30 1.15 -14.28
CA VAL A 86 -29.66 1.67 -14.34
C VAL A 86 -29.63 3.14 -13.99
N ALA A 87 -30.18 3.98 -14.85
CA ALA A 87 -30.13 5.43 -14.70
C ALA A 87 -31.27 6.10 -15.47
N ASP A 88 -31.81 7.19 -14.93
CA ASP A 88 -32.93 7.93 -15.54
C ASP A 88 -32.45 9.11 -16.39
N ASP A 89 -31.24 9.59 -16.13
CA ASP A 89 -30.60 10.75 -16.75
C ASP A 89 -29.83 10.43 -18.04
N VAL A 90 -29.59 9.15 -18.32
CA VAL A 90 -28.80 8.69 -19.47
C VAL A 90 -29.61 7.71 -20.34
N PRO A 91 -29.59 7.85 -21.68
CA PRO A 91 -30.29 6.94 -22.57
C PRO A 91 -29.89 5.48 -22.44
N VAL A 92 -30.85 4.58 -22.61
CA VAL A 92 -30.62 3.13 -22.64
C VAL A 92 -29.69 2.77 -23.80
N GLY A 93 -28.70 1.92 -23.53
CA GLY A 93 -27.69 1.50 -24.50
C GLY A 93 -26.42 2.35 -24.52
N THR A 94 -26.37 3.47 -23.78
CA THR A 94 -25.14 4.26 -23.64
C THR A 94 -24.06 3.45 -22.92
N ALA A 95 -22.88 3.32 -23.53
CA ALA A 95 -21.73 2.67 -22.93
C ALA A 95 -21.06 3.60 -21.89
N LEU A 96 -20.88 3.10 -20.67
CA LEU A 96 -20.29 3.88 -19.56
C LEU A 96 -18.86 3.45 -19.27
N VAL A 97 -18.64 2.14 -19.13
CA VAL A 97 -17.33 1.56 -18.80
C VAL A 97 -17.13 0.25 -19.58
N ARG A 98 -16.14 0.22 -20.48
CA ARG A 98 -15.84 -0.95 -21.33
C ARG A 98 -17.10 -1.47 -22.03
N ASP A 99 -17.44 -2.74 -21.81
CA ASP A 99 -18.57 -3.44 -22.45
C ASP A 99 -19.88 -3.31 -21.65
N THR A 100 -19.93 -2.47 -20.61
CA THR A 100 -21.12 -2.26 -19.79
C THR A 100 -21.87 -0.99 -20.19
N CYS A 101 -23.19 -1.12 -20.32
CA CYS A 101 -24.09 -0.06 -20.76
C CYS A 101 -25.23 0.16 -19.77
N VAL A 102 -25.96 1.25 -19.98
CA VAL A 102 -27.24 1.51 -19.31
C VAL A 102 -28.29 0.54 -19.85
N LEU A 103 -28.85 -0.30 -18.97
CA LEU A 103 -29.82 -1.34 -19.30
C LEU A 103 -31.26 -0.85 -19.23
N GLY A 104 -31.53 0.24 -18.52
CA GLY A 104 -32.87 0.79 -18.34
C GLY A 104 -32.93 1.86 -17.25
N THR A 105 -34.17 2.26 -16.94
CA THR A 105 -34.51 3.26 -15.92
C THR A 105 -34.76 2.62 -14.55
N LEU A 106 -34.83 3.44 -13.50
CA LEU A 106 -35.08 2.99 -12.13
C LEU A 106 -36.41 2.23 -11.99
N GLU A 107 -37.41 2.59 -12.80
CA GLU A 107 -38.70 1.90 -12.85
C GLU A 107 -38.59 0.48 -13.41
N GLN A 108 -37.63 0.24 -14.33
CA GLN A 108 -37.38 -1.06 -14.94
C GLN A 108 -36.43 -1.93 -14.11
N LEU A 109 -35.95 -1.42 -12.97
CA LEU A 109 -34.96 -2.06 -12.13
C LEU A 109 -35.35 -3.48 -11.69
N GLU A 110 -36.61 -3.68 -11.30
CA GLU A 110 -37.11 -5.01 -10.89
C GLU A 110 -37.14 -6.00 -12.06
N THR A 111 -37.66 -5.55 -13.21
CA THR A 111 -37.75 -6.36 -14.44
C THR A 111 -36.36 -6.81 -14.90
N ILE A 112 -35.41 -5.86 -14.95
CA ILE A 112 -34.02 -6.13 -15.35
C ILE A 112 -33.35 -7.07 -14.35
N SER A 113 -33.58 -6.86 -13.05
CA SER A 113 -33.03 -7.70 -11.99
C SER A 113 -33.46 -9.16 -12.13
N ARG A 114 -34.75 -9.41 -12.38
CA ARG A 114 -35.27 -10.76 -12.62
C ARG A 114 -34.77 -11.36 -13.94
N GLU A 115 -34.84 -10.62 -15.05
CA GLU A 115 -34.44 -11.11 -16.38
C GLU A 115 -32.95 -11.48 -16.44
N LYS A 116 -32.09 -10.67 -15.80
CA LYS A 116 -30.63 -10.88 -15.81
C LYS A 116 -30.13 -11.66 -14.59
N SER A 117 -31.03 -12.14 -13.73
CA SER A 117 -30.73 -12.86 -12.48
C SER A 117 -29.70 -12.12 -11.61
N ILE A 118 -29.99 -10.86 -11.30
CA ILE A 118 -29.14 -10.01 -10.47
C ILE A 118 -29.29 -10.44 -9.01
N GLU A 119 -28.16 -10.56 -8.32
CA GLU A 119 -28.07 -10.95 -6.91
C GLU A 119 -27.59 -9.78 -6.03
N GLU A 120 -26.96 -8.77 -6.61
CA GLU A 120 -26.51 -7.56 -5.92
C GLU A 120 -26.87 -6.28 -6.67
N VAL A 121 -27.35 -5.28 -5.93
CA VAL A 121 -27.62 -3.94 -6.44
C VAL A 121 -26.79 -2.94 -5.66
N ILE A 122 -25.99 -2.13 -6.36
CA ILE A 122 -25.16 -1.08 -5.77
C ILE A 122 -25.74 0.28 -6.16
N VAL A 123 -26.22 1.04 -5.19
CA VAL A 123 -26.74 2.40 -5.40
C VAL A 123 -25.62 3.40 -5.17
N THR A 124 -25.32 4.24 -6.16
CA THR A 124 -24.37 5.35 -5.99
C THR A 124 -25.08 6.57 -5.45
N SER A 125 -24.77 6.96 -4.21
CA SER A 125 -25.51 8.01 -3.49
C SER A 125 -25.42 9.38 -4.15
N SER A 126 -24.37 9.67 -4.91
CA SER A 126 -24.23 10.96 -5.60
C SER A 126 -24.99 11.04 -6.93
N ALA A 127 -25.46 9.90 -7.45
CA ALA A 127 -26.18 9.84 -8.72
C ALA A 127 -27.71 9.79 -8.55
N VAL A 128 -28.18 9.59 -7.31
CA VAL A 128 -29.57 9.23 -7.02
C VAL A 128 -30.07 10.07 -5.85
N SER A 129 -31.29 10.61 -5.97
CA SER A 129 -31.95 11.38 -4.92
C SER A 129 -32.34 10.51 -3.71
N ALA A 130 -32.53 11.13 -2.55
CA ALA A 130 -32.96 10.41 -1.33
C ALA A 130 -34.29 9.66 -1.54
N GLU A 131 -35.21 10.23 -2.33
CA GLU A 131 -36.49 9.59 -2.66
C GLU A 131 -36.30 8.32 -3.48
N GLU A 132 -35.41 8.35 -4.48
CA GLU A 132 -35.10 7.19 -5.32
C GLU A 132 -34.36 6.11 -4.53
N ILE A 133 -33.43 6.47 -3.63
CA ILE A 133 -32.80 5.51 -2.71
C ILE A 133 -33.87 4.79 -1.88
N LEU A 134 -34.86 5.53 -1.36
CA LEU A 134 -35.98 4.93 -0.61
C LEU A 134 -36.86 4.05 -1.50
N LYS A 135 -37.07 4.39 -2.78
CA LYS A 135 -37.79 3.52 -3.73
C LYS A 135 -37.04 2.20 -3.93
N VAL A 136 -35.73 2.24 -4.17
CA VAL A 136 -34.91 1.03 -4.32
C VAL A 136 -34.90 0.20 -3.02
N PHE A 137 -34.80 0.87 -1.86
CA PHE A 137 -34.86 0.20 -0.57
C PHE A 137 -36.23 -0.44 -0.30
N LYS A 138 -37.33 0.18 -0.74
CA LYS A 138 -38.66 -0.44 -0.64
C LYS A 138 -38.81 -1.66 -1.55
N LEU A 139 -38.22 -1.60 -2.74
CA LEU A 139 -38.25 -2.72 -3.71
C LEU A 139 -37.42 -3.92 -3.23
N TYR A 140 -36.22 -3.71 -2.67
CA TYR A 140 -35.30 -4.79 -2.32
C TYR A 140 -35.06 -5.00 -0.82
N GLY A 141 -35.50 -4.08 0.04
CA GLY A 141 -35.29 -4.18 1.49
C GLY A 141 -36.09 -5.30 2.16
N ILE A 142 -37.09 -5.86 1.47
CA ILE A 142 -37.93 -6.98 1.94
C ILE A 142 -37.83 -8.19 1.00
N ALA A 143 -37.33 -8.00 -0.23
CA ALA A 143 -37.27 -9.08 -1.21
C ALA A 143 -36.11 -10.03 -0.91
N GLU A 144 -36.40 -11.31 -0.72
CA GLU A 144 -35.39 -12.35 -0.61
C GLU A 144 -34.67 -12.53 -1.96
N GLY A 145 -33.33 -12.48 -1.94
CA GLY A 145 -32.49 -12.85 -3.08
C GLY A 145 -31.64 -11.74 -3.71
N VAL A 146 -31.87 -10.47 -3.36
CA VAL A 146 -31.04 -9.35 -3.85
C VAL A 146 -30.45 -8.58 -2.67
N THR A 147 -29.12 -8.52 -2.60
CA THR A 147 -28.42 -7.74 -1.57
C THR A 147 -28.22 -6.31 -2.06
N LEU A 148 -28.70 -5.34 -1.27
CA LEU A 148 -28.56 -3.91 -1.57
C LEU A 148 -27.32 -3.33 -0.88
N HIS A 149 -26.49 -2.62 -1.64
CA HIS A 149 -25.35 -1.87 -1.16
C HIS A 149 -25.51 -0.39 -1.52
N LEU A 150 -25.11 0.50 -0.61
CA LEU A 150 -25.06 1.94 -0.84
C LEU A 150 -23.59 2.38 -0.86
N SER A 151 -23.15 2.97 -1.97
CA SER A 151 -21.87 3.66 -2.04
C SER A 151 -22.00 5.02 -1.37
N SER A 152 -20.93 5.52 -0.75
CA SER A 152 -20.98 6.75 0.05
C SER A 152 -20.63 8.02 -0.73
N GLY A 153 -20.30 7.98 -2.02
CA GLY A 153 -19.82 9.13 -2.79
C GLY A 153 -18.43 9.65 -2.38
N LEU A 154 -17.89 9.21 -1.24
CA LEU A 154 -16.63 9.70 -0.66
C LEU A 154 -15.39 8.99 -1.22
N TYR A 155 -15.41 8.60 -2.50
CA TYR A 155 -14.34 7.80 -3.10
C TYR A 155 -12.95 8.47 -2.99
N GLU A 156 -12.89 9.79 -3.17
CA GLU A 156 -11.65 10.57 -3.03
C GLU A 156 -11.09 10.50 -1.59
N ILE A 157 -11.97 10.40 -0.58
CA ILE A 157 -11.63 10.38 0.85
C ILE A 157 -11.31 8.95 1.35
N ILE A 158 -11.59 7.90 0.56
CA ILE A 158 -11.14 6.53 0.89
C ILE A 158 -9.61 6.45 0.98
N THR A 159 -8.89 7.38 0.34
CA THR A 159 -7.45 7.53 0.53
C THR A 159 -7.05 7.74 2.00
N THR A 160 -7.95 8.28 2.82
CA THR A 160 -7.78 8.48 4.27
C THR A 160 -8.26 7.34 5.17
N GLY A 161 -8.93 6.31 4.64
CA GLY A 161 -9.51 5.23 5.44
C GLY A 161 -10.81 5.66 6.12
N LEU A 162 -11.93 5.10 5.68
CA LEU A 162 -13.26 5.41 6.21
C LEU A 162 -13.75 4.28 7.12
N GLN A 163 -14.39 4.62 8.23
CA GLN A 163 -15.11 3.68 9.10
C GLN A 163 -16.55 4.16 9.29
N ILE A 164 -17.50 3.23 9.29
CA ILE A 164 -18.88 3.51 9.68
C ILE A 164 -18.95 3.40 11.20
N GLN A 165 -19.35 4.47 11.87
CA GLN A 165 -19.58 4.49 13.32
C GLN A 165 -21.02 4.96 13.58
N GLU A 166 -21.76 4.19 14.37
CA GLU A 166 -23.06 4.61 14.87
C GLU A 166 -22.88 5.51 16.10
N LEU A 167 -23.41 6.72 16.05
CA LEU A 167 -23.46 7.64 17.19
C LEU A 167 -24.91 8.11 17.35
N ALA A 168 -25.51 7.80 18.50
CA ALA A 168 -26.92 8.12 18.79
C ALA A 168 -27.88 7.66 17.67
N SER A 169 -27.70 6.41 17.18
CA SER A 169 -28.50 5.83 16.09
C SER A 169 -28.36 6.49 14.72
N VAL A 170 -27.38 7.37 14.56
CA VAL A 170 -27.02 7.96 13.27
C VAL A 170 -25.77 7.26 12.75
N PRO A 171 -25.82 6.62 11.56
CA PRO A 171 -24.64 6.07 10.91
C PRO A 171 -23.80 7.22 10.37
N LEU A 172 -22.71 7.54 11.07
CA LEU A 172 -21.76 8.57 10.66
C LEU A 172 -20.55 7.91 9.98
N VAL A 173 -20.12 8.51 8.87
CA VAL A 173 -18.84 8.14 8.24
C VAL A 173 -17.73 8.88 8.96
N LYS A 174 -16.92 8.14 9.70
CA LYS A 174 -15.71 8.66 10.34
C LYS A 174 -14.52 8.50 9.41
N VAL A 175 -13.84 9.60 9.12
CA VAL A 175 -12.53 9.56 8.48
C VAL A 175 -11.52 9.15 9.54
N ASN A 176 -10.92 7.97 9.36
CA ASN A 176 -9.80 7.57 10.19
C ASN A 176 -8.62 8.49 9.83
N LYS A 177 -7.99 9.10 10.82
CA LYS A 177 -6.75 9.82 10.52
C LYS A 177 -5.73 8.75 10.16
N ILE A 178 -5.10 8.81 8.98
CA ILE A 178 -4.01 7.89 8.60
C ILE A 178 -2.74 8.19 9.41
N ARG A 179 -2.85 8.20 10.73
CA ARG A 179 -1.76 8.36 11.66
C ARG A 179 -1.66 7.04 12.41
N LEU A 180 -0.44 6.50 12.44
CA LEU A 180 -0.02 5.54 13.45
C LEU A 180 -0.37 6.15 14.81
N THR A 181 -1.38 5.62 15.51
CA THR A 181 -1.83 6.14 16.81
C THR A 181 -1.89 5.03 17.85
N GLY A 182 -1.74 5.39 19.12
CA GLY A 182 -1.84 4.45 20.23
C GLY A 182 -0.81 3.31 20.17
N ILE A 183 -1.30 2.08 20.26
CA ILE A 183 -0.46 0.86 20.32
C ILE A 183 0.37 0.69 19.04
N ASP A 184 -0.17 1.05 17.88
CA ASP A 184 0.51 0.91 16.59
C ASP A 184 1.78 1.76 16.53
N GLN A 185 1.71 2.99 17.03
CA GLN A 185 2.87 3.88 17.13
C GLN A 185 3.92 3.34 18.09
N VAL A 186 3.48 2.75 19.22
CA VAL A 186 4.38 2.14 20.21
C VAL A 186 5.09 0.94 19.58
N LEU A 187 4.36 0.01 18.95
CA LEU A 187 4.93 -1.15 18.26
C LEU A 187 5.90 -0.75 17.15
N LYS A 188 5.52 0.23 16.31
CA LYS A 188 6.39 0.80 15.28
C LYS A 188 7.68 1.35 15.88
N THR A 189 7.57 2.08 16.98
CA THR A 189 8.71 2.70 17.66
C THR A 189 9.66 1.65 18.26
N PHE A 190 9.12 0.61 18.88
CA PHE A 190 9.92 -0.52 19.37
C PHE A 190 10.63 -1.26 18.25
N LEU A 191 9.94 -1.52 17.13
CA LEU A 191 10.56 -2.10 15.95
C LEU A 191 11.69 -1.20 15.45
N ASP A 192 11.43 0.11 15.31
CA ASP A 192 12.38 1.02 14.71
C ASP A 192 13.67 1.15 15.55
N TYR A 193 13.54 1.39 16.86
CA TYR A 193 14.69 1.49 17.74
C TYR A 193 15.37 0.14 18.00
N GLY A 194 14.60 -0.96 18.11
CA GLY A 194 15.15 -2.30 18.31
C GLY A 194 16.02 -2.74 17.14
N VAL A 195 15.55 -2.55 15.91
CA VAL A 195 16.32 -2.85 14.70
C VAL A 195 17.50 -1.90 14.56
N SER A 196 17.34 -0.60 14.88
CA SER A 196 18.44 0.36 14.86
C SER A 196 19.56 0.02 15.84
N LEU A 197 19.24 -0.46 17.05
CA LEU A 197 20.25 -0.84 18.04
C LEU A 197 21.13 -1.98 17.53
N VAL A 198 20.52 -3.00 16.93
CA VAL A 198 21.25 -4.12 16.32
C VAL A 198 22.04 -3.63 15.10
N ALA A 199 21.43 -2.81 14.25
CA ALA A 199 22.08 -2.28 13.05
C ALA A 199 23.31 -1.42 13.39
N LEU A 200 23.26 -0.61 14.44
CA LEU A 200 24.39 0.23 14.86
C LEU A 200 25.67 -0.56 15.13
N ALA A 201 25.56 -1.76 15.69
CA ALA A 201 26.73 -2.61 15.96
C ALA A 201 27.52 -2.94 14.68
N PHE A 202 26.85 -2.97 13.52
CA PHE A 202 27.47 -3.21 12.21
C PHE A 202 27.73 -1.92 11.44
N VAL A 203 26.80 -0.96 11.52
CA VAL A 203 26.88 0.30 10.78
C VAL A 203 28.02 1.17 11.28
N ILE A 204 28.28 1.24 12.59
CA ILE A 204 29.40 2.05 13.13
C ILE A 204 30.76 1.60 12.58
N PRO A 205 31.20 0.32 12.74
CA PRO A 205 32.50 -0.10 12.25
C PRO A 205 32.59 -0.01 10.72
N LEU A 206 31.51 -0.37 10.01
CA LEU A 206 31.49 -0.24 8.55
C LEU A 206 31.57 1.21 8.09
N SER A 207 30.94 2.14 8.82
CA SER A 207 30.99 3.58 8.51
C SER A 207 32.40 4.15 8.64
N VAL A 208 33.19 3.66 9.60
CA VAL A 208 34.60 4.06 9.75
C VAL A 208 35.41 3.59 8.54
N ILE A 209 35.26 2.33 8.14
CA ILE A 209 35.96 1.75 6.99
C ILE A 209 35.59 2.50 5.70
N VAL A 210 34.29 2.63 5.43
CA VAL A 210 33.78 3.34 4.24
C VAL A 210 34.21 4.81 4.27
N GLY A 211 34.21 5.45 5.44
CA GLY A 211 34.67 6.82 5.60
C GLY A 211 36.13 7.01 5.22
N ILE A 212 37.01 6.11 5.65
CA ILE A 212 38.43 6.12 5.26
C ILE A 212 38.58 5.95 3.75
N VAL A 213 37.86 4.98 3.16
CA VAL A 213 37.89 4.76 1.70
C VAL A 213 37.46 6.00 0.93
N ILE A 214 36.39 6.68 1.37
CA ILE A 214 35.89 7.91 0.71
C ILE A 214 36.91 9.05 0.82
N MET A 215 37.59 9.19 1.97
CA MET A 215 38.62 10.20 2.16
C MET A 215 39.86 9.97 1.27
N ILE A 216 40.20 8.71 1.00
CA ILE A 216 41.30 8.34 0.10
C ILE A 216 40.89 8.55 -1.36
N ASP A 217 39.65 8.18 -1.72
CA ASP A 217 39.15 8.23 -3.10
C ASP A 217 38.92 9.68 -3.60
N SER A 218 38.48 10.59 -2.73
CA SER A 218 38.26 11.99 -3.10
C SER A 218 38.32 12.95 -1.91
N LYS A 219 38.84 14.17 -2.12
CA LYS A 219 38.87 15.22 -1.08
C LYS A 219 37.46 15.67 -0.70
N GLY A 220 37.22 15.97 0.58
CA GLY A 220 35.98 16.59 1.08
C GLY A 220 35.19 15.75 2.10
N PRO A 221 33.92 16.09 2.39
CA PRO A 221 33.16 15.48 3.49
C PRO A 221 32.74 14.05 3.15
N ILE A 222 32.77 13.18 4.17
CA ILE A 222 32.37 11.77 4.06
C ILE A 222 30.86 11.62 3.83
N LEU A 223 30.07 12.45 4.51
CA LEU A 223 28.62 12.40 4.46
C LEU A 223 28.05 13.47 3.53
N TYR A 224 27.16 13.05 2.65
CA TYR A 224 26.27 13.90 1.89
C TYR A 224 24.93 14.05 2.63
N ARG A 225 24.35 15.25 2.60
CA ARG A 225 23.07 15.57 3.23
C ARG A 225 22.05 15.90 2.15
N ARG A 226 21.00 15.10 2.05
CA ARG A 226 19.88 15.37 1.14
C ARG A 226 18.72 15.96 1.93
N ARG A 227 18.30 17.18 1.58
CA ARG A 227 17.10 17.80 2.18
C ARG A 227 15.85 17.05 1.71
N VAL A 228 15.06 16.54 2.66
CA VAL A 228 13.84 15.77 2.40
C VAL A 228 12.71 16.18 3.35
N MET A 229 11.49 15.85 2.97
CA MET A 229 10.29 16.07 3.78
C MET A 229 10.06 14.89 4.72
N GLY A 230 9.85 15.19 6.00
CA GLY A 230 9.50 14.23 7.04
C GLY A 230 8.07 14.40 7.57
N MET A 231 7.76 13.64 8.61
CA MET A 231 6.43 13.65 9.23
C MET A 231 6.01 15.06 9.69
N ASN A 232 4.73 15.38 9.52
CA ASN A 232 4.11 16.69 9.78
C ASN A 232 4.72 17.85 8.99
N GLY A 233 5.28 17.57 7.80
CA GLY A 233 5.86 18.59 6.92
C GLY A 233 7.21 19.13 7.41
N ARG A 234 7.81 18.53 8.43
CA ARG A 234 9.12 18.95 8.94
C ARG A 234 10.22 18.43 8.02
N ALA A 235 10.93 19.34 7.36
CA ALA A 235 12.07 18.98 6.53
C ALA A 235 13.31 18.67 7.38
N PHE A 236 14.06 17.64 6.98
CA PHE A 236 15.31 17.21 7.63
C PHE A 236 16.33 16.77 6.58
N ASP A 237 17.56 16.52 7.05
CA ASP A 237 18.66 16.10 6.19
C ASP A 237 18.86 14.59 6.29
N ALA A 238 18.50 13.86 5.24
CA ALA A 238 18.79 12.43 5.12
C ALA A 238 20.28 12.23 4.84
N PHE A 239 20.94 11.42 5.67
CA PHE A 239 22.37 11.16 5.55
C PHE A 239 22.66 10.06 4.55
N LYS A 240 23.67 10.28 3.71
CA LYS A 240 24.25 9.25 2.85
C LYS A 240 25.77 9.37 2.86
N PHE A 241 26.46 8.29 2.55
CA PHE A 241 27.86 8.41 2.16
C PHE A 241 27.97 9.13 0.83
N ARG A 242 28.98 9.99 0.72
CA ARG A 242 29.27 10.69 -0.52
C ARG A 242 29.75 9.68 -1.56
N THR A 243 29.03 9.59 -2.67
CA THR A 243 29.36 8.74 -3.82
C THR A 243 29.76 9.53 -5.06
N MET A 244 29.62 10.85 -5.03
CA MET A 244 29.96 11.78 -6.11
C MET A 244 31.07 12.73 -5.70
N ARG A 245 31.86 13.20 -6.67
CA ARG A 245 32.88 14.23 -6.45
C ARG A 245 32.23 15.59 -6.17
N ILE A 246 32.93 16.46 -5.43
CA ILE A 246 32.42 17.81 -5.09
C ILE A 246 32.33 18.69 -6.34
N ASP A 247 33.30 18.56 -7.24
CA ASP A 247 33.38 19.25 -8.53
C ASP A 247 32.48 18.61 -9.60
N GLY A 248 31.45 17.85 -9.19
CA GLY A 248 30.56 17.12 -10.08
C GLY A 248 29.84 18.02 -11.10
N ASP A 249 29.47 19.24 -10.71
CA ASP A 249 28.81 20.19 -11.63
C ASP A 249 29.78 20.68 -12.72
N THR A 250 31.04 20.97 -12.35
CA THR A 250 32.09 21.34 -13.31
C THR A 250 32.42 20.20 -14.27
N ILE A 251 32.40 18.94 -13.77
CA ILE A 251 32.57 17.75 -14.62
C ILE A 251 31.39 17.61 -15.59
N LEU A 252 30.16 17.88 -15.14
CA LEU A 252 28.97 17.77 -16.00
C LEU A 252 28.91 18.89 -17.04
N ASP A 253 29.40 20.09 -16.71
CA ASP A 253 29.49 21.21 -17.66
C ASP A 253 30.45 20.92 -18.83
N ALA A 254 31.43 20.04 -18.64
CA ALA A 254 32.30 19.56 -19.71
C ALA A 254 31.63 18.53 -20.65
N HIS A 255 30.42 18.05 -20.31
CA HIS A 255 29.66 17.04 -21.06
C HIS A 255 28.22 17.49 -21.33
N PRO A 256 27.99 18.42 -22.28
CA PRO A 256 26.65 18.96 -22.59
C PRO A 256 25.61 17.89 -22.92
N GLU A 257 26.02 16.83 -23.63
CA GLU A 257 25.19 15.68 -23.99
C GLU A 257 24.65 14.92 -22.76
N LEU A 258 25.49 14.71 -21.75
CA LEU A 258 25.09 14.08 -20.50
C LEU A 258 24.23 15.02 -19.65
N LYS A 259 24.45 16.33 -19.74
CA LYS A 259 23.62 17.32 -19.06
C LYS A 259 22.19 17.33 -19.61
N GLU A 260 22.03 17.24 -20.94
CA GLU A 260 20.72 17.10 -21.60
C GLU A 260 20.05 15.76 -21.28
N GLU A 261 20.79 14.66 -21.30
CA GLU A 261 20.27 13.34 -20.91
C GLU A 261 19.77 13.35 -19.46
N LEU A 262 20.54 13.91 -18.53
CA LEU A 262 20.15 14.03 -17.12
C LEU A 262 18.87 14.86 -16.95
N ALA A 263 18.71 15.94 -17.73
CA ALA A 263 17.52 16.77 -17.68
C ALA A 263 16.26 16.02 -18.16
N ARG A 264 16.40 15.15 -19.16
CA ARG A 264 15.29 14.35 -19.70
C ARG A 264 14.95 13.14 -18.84
N GLU A 265 15.96 12.39 -18.41
CA GLU A 265 15.77 11.09 -17.75
C GLU A 265 15.84 11.15 -16.22
N HIS A 266 16.27 12.28 -15.66
CA HIS A 266 16.55 12.48 -14.22
C HIS A 266 17.58 11.50 -13.63
N LYS A 267 18.26 10.73 -14.47
CA LYS A 267 19.31 9.77 -14.12
C LYS A 267 20.27 9.63 -15.30
N LEU A 268 21.53 9.29 -15.01
CA LEU A 268 22.53 8.94 -16.01
C LEU A 268 23.00 7.52 -15.75
N LYS A 269 23.18 6.73 -16.82
CA LYS A 269 23.65 5.35 -16.70
C LYS A 269 25.14 5.28 -16.35
N ASP A 270 25.95 6.07 -17.04
CA ASP A 270 27.39 6.18 -16.81
C ASP A 270 27.74 7.60 -16.34
N ASP A 271 27.37 7.92 -15.10
CA ASP A 271 27.53 9.27 -14.55
C ASP A 271 29.01 9.55 -14.17
N PRO A 272 29.69 10.49 -14.85
CA PRO A 272 31.12 10.77 -14.66
C PRO A 272 31.41 11.43 -13.30
N ARG A 273 30.37 11.90 -12.60
CA ARG A 273 30.49 12.52 -11.26
C ARG A 273 30.69 11.48 -10.17
N ILE A 274 30.32 10.22 -10.42
CA ILE A 274 30.41 9.14 -9.42
C ILE A 274 31.87 8.70 -9.27
N THR A 275 32.34 8.55 -8.05
CA THR A 275 33.71 8.05 -7.80
C THR A 275 33.79 6.53 -8.01
N ARG A 276 35.01 6.00 -8.17
CA ARG A 276 35.21 4.56 -8.42
C ARG A 276 34.62 3.71 -7.29
N PHE A 277 34.85 4.11 -6.04
CA PHE A 277 34.23 3.44 -4.89
C PHE A 277 32.76 3.85 -4.72
N GLY A 278 32.36 5.05 -5.16
CA GLY A 278 30.98 5.50 -5.16
C GLY A 278 30.04 4.60 -5.95
N GLN A 279 30.49 4.07 -7.10
CA GLN A 279 29.73 3.10 -7.89
C GLN A 279 29.44 1.81 -7.08
N LEU A 280 30.45 1.29 -6.38
CA LEU A 280 30.29 0.10 -5.52
C LEU A 280 29.32 0.36 -4.36
N LEU A 281 29.43 1.52 -3.72
CA LEU A 281 28.54 1.90 -2.61
C LEU A 281 27.08 1.99 -3.05
N ARG A 282 26.80 2.58 -4.23
CA ARG A 282 25.43 2.64 -4.80
C ARG A 282 24.90 1.26 -5.16
N LYS A 283 25.72 0.45 -5.82
CA LYS A 283 25.36 -0.91 -6.26
C LYS A 283 24.97 -1.81 -5.08
N THR A 284 25.67 -1.66 -3.96
CA THR A 284 25.42 -2.42 -2.72
C THR A 284 24.43 -1.74 -1.77
N SER A 285 23.97 -0.52 -2.11
CA SER A 285 23.15 0.35 -1.24
C SER A 285 23.80 0.67 0.11
N VAL A 286 25.12 0.49 0.22
CA VAL A 286 25.88 0.82 1.43
C VAL A 286 25.93 2.33 1.65
N ASP A 287 25.76 3.12 0.58
CA ASP A 287 25.69 4.58 0.66
C ASP A 287 24.55 5.11 1.54
N GLU A 288 23.49 4.31 1.74
CA GLU A 288 22.33 4.70 2.55
C GLU A 288 22.42 4.29 4.02
N LEU A 289 23.44 3.54 4.45
CA LEU A 289 23.60 3.12 5.84
C LEU A 289 23.60 4.26 6.87
N PRO A 290 24.12 5.47 6.58
CA PRO A 290 24.02 6.59 7.52
C PRO A 290 22.58 7.00 7.87
N GLN A 291 21.57 6.59 7.10
CA GLN A 291 20.16 6.86 7.41
C GLN A 291 19.69 6.18 8.71
N VAL A 292 20.41 5.16 9.21
CA VAL A 292 20.14 4.58 10.54
C VAL A 292 20.21 5.64 11.64
N PHE A 293 21.09 6.63 11.50
CA PHE A 293 21.15 7.77 12.43
C PHE A 293 19.89 8.65 12.35
N ASN A 294 19.28 8.81 11.17
CA ASN A 294 18.00 9.52 11.02
C ASN A 294 16.84 8.76 11.69
N VAL A 295 16.87 7.42 11.66
CA VAL A 295 15.87 6.60 12.38
C VAL A 295 16.01 6.80 13.90
N ILE A 296 17.24 6.79 14.42
CA ILE A 296 17.50 7.01 15.85
C ILE A 296 17.12 8.42 16.29
N ARG A 297 17.29 9.43 15.42
CA ARG A 297 16.81 10.80 15.66
C ARG A 297 15.29 10.94 15.58
N GLY A 298 14.59 9.88 15.20
CA GLY A 298 13.15 9.87 15.04
C GLY A 298 12.66 10.61 13.79
N GLU A 299 13.55 10.97 12.87
CA GLU A 299 13.23 11.65 11.60
C GLU A 299 12.71 10.66 10.55
N MET A 300 13.28 9.44 10.56
CA MET A 300 12.92 8.34 9.67
C MET A 300 12.43 7.11 10.43
N SER A 301 11.98 6.12 9.67
CA SER A 301 11.61 4.79 10.13
C SER A 301 12.35 3.73 9.30
N TRP A 302 12.44 2.48 9.78
CA TRP A 302 13.02 1.41 8.95
C TRP A 302 12.14 1.12 7.73
N VAL A 303 10.84 1.01 7.98
CA VAL A 303 9.83 0.81 6.95
C VAL A 303 8.92 2.03 6.89
N GLY A 304 8.74 2.57 5.70
CA GLY A 304 7.95 3.76 5.46
C GLY A 304 7.79 4.05 3.97
N PRO A 305 6.98 5.05 3.61
CA PRO A 305 6.96 5.56 2.26
C PRO A 305 8.28 6.24 1.91
N ARG A 306 8.52 6.48 0.62
CA ARG A 306 9.76 7.08 0.13
C ARG A 306 9.96 8.48 0.74
N MET A 307 11.20 8.80 1.11
CA MET A 307 11.59 10.19 1.36
C MET A 307 11.60 10.98 0.05
N ILE A 308 10.93 12.13 0.04
CA ILE A 308 10.84 13.01 -1.13
C ILE A 308 11.46 14.36 -0.83
N SER A 309 12.01 15.02 -1.86
CA SER A 309 12.47 16.40 -1.70
C SER A 309 11.29 17.37 -1.55
N PRO A 310 11.50 18.57 -0.99
CA PRO A 310 10.48 19.62 -0.97
C PRO A 310 9.92 19.93 -2.37
N GLU A 311 10.77 19.95 -3.39
CA GLU A 311 10.38 20.15 -4.80
C GLU A 311 9.55 18.97 -5.37
N GLU A 312 9.86 17.73 -4.97
CA GLU A 312 9.08 16.56 -5.37
C GLU A 312 7.67 16.55 -4.72
N MET A 313 7.45 17.29 -3.64
CA MET A 313 6.16 17.36 -2.94
C MET A 313 5.03 17.87 -3.84
N GLU A 314 5.32 18.83 -4.71
CA GLU A 314 4.31 19.40 -5.62
C GLU A 314 3.72 18.33 -6.56
N LYS A 315 4.52 17.31 -6.90
CA LYS A 315 4.09 16.18 -7.75
C LYS A 315 3.10 15.24 -7.06
N TYR A 316 2.99 15.29 -5.73
CA TYR A 316 2.05 14.45 -4.96
C TYR A 316 0.65 15.08 -4.83
N GLN A 317 0.46 16.34 -5.23
CA GLN A 317 -0.82 17.05 -5.18
C GLN A 317 -1.52 16.83 -3.82
N GLN A 318 -2.79 16.43 -3.82
CA GLN A 318 -3.60 16.19 -2.61
C GLN A 318 -3.09 15.00 -1.77
N LEU A 319 -2.41 14.01 -2.39
CA LEU A 319 -1.86 12.85 -1.68
C LEU A 319 -0.62 13.19 -0.85
N GLY A 320 0.00 14.36 -1.07
CA GLY A 320 1.16 14.83 -0.31
C GLY A 320 0.86 14.95 1.18
N MET A 321 -0.36 15.36 1.55
CA MET A 321 -0.78 15.45 2.94
C MET A 321 -0.75 14.09 3.65
N ASN A 322 -1.16 13.02 2.95
CA ASN A 322 -1.14 11.66 3.47
C ASN A 322 0.29 11.14 3.63
N LEU A 323 1.20 11.47 2.70
CA LEU A 323 2.61 11.11 2.81
C LEU A 323 3.25 11.67 4.09
N LEU A 324 2.86 12.89 4.46
CA LEU A 324 3.38 13.62 5.62
C LEU A 324 2.81 13.13 6.96
N THR A 325 1.85 12.20 7.00
CA THR A 325 1.30 11.70 8.27
C THR A 325 2.16 10.64 8.95
N VAL A 326 3.11 10.05 8.22
CA VAL A 326 4.03 9.02 8.70
C VAL A 326 5.48 9.43 8.46
N LYS A 327 6.42 8.77 9.17
CA LYS A 327 7.85 8.96 8.91
C LYS A 327 8.24 8.26 7.60
N PRO A 328 9.07 8.88 6.76
CA PRO A 328 9.63 8.20 5.60
C PRO A 328 10.52 7.03 6.02
N GLY A 329 10.59 6.00 5.17
CA GLY A 329 11.31 4.76 5.41
C GLY A 329 12.69 4.72 4.76
N ILE A 330 13.62 3.97 5.37
CA ILE A 330 14.84 3.49 4.69
C ILE A 330 14.42 2.50 3.59
N THR A 331 13.50 1.58 3.93
CA THR A 331 12.86 0.67 2.99
C THR A 331 11.34 0.90 2.95
N GLY A 332 10.67 0.37 1.93
CA GLY A 332 9.26 0.66 1.66
C GLY A 332 8.67 -0.30 0.63
N LEU A 333 7.34 -0.28 0.51
CA LEU A 333 6.61 -1.26 -0.29
C LEU A 333 7.03 -1.26 -1.77
N TRP A 334 7.24 -0.08 -2.36
CA TRP A 334 7.67 0.01 -3.76
C TRP A 334 9.12 -0.48 -3.97
N GLN A 335 10.01 -0.25 -3.00
CA GLN A 335 11.41 -0.71 -3.05
C GLN A 335 11.52 -2.24 -3.08
N VAL A 336 10.53 -2.96 -2.55
CA VAL A 336 10.50 -4.42 -2.56
C VAL A 336 9.57 -5.02 -3.62
N SER A 337 8.76 -4.19 -4.30
CA SER A 337 7.75 -4.66 -5.27
C SER A 337 8.12 -4.42 -6.73
N GLY A 338 9.10 -3.56 -7.03
CA GLY A 338 9.55 -3.32 -8.41
C GLY A 338 10.68 -2.30 -8.61
N ARG A 339 11.03 -1.51 -7.58
CA ARG A 339 12.13 -0.52 -7.61
C ARG A 339 12.05 0.45 -8.81
N SER A 340 12.95 0.28 -9.77
CA SER A 340 13.16 1.17 -10.92
C SER A 340 12.21 0.84 -12.08
N ASP A 341 11.58 -0.34 -12.06
CA ASP A 341 10.71 -0.85 -13.13
C ASP A 341 9.24 -0.40 -12.96
N VAL A 342 8.92 0.30 -11.87
CA VAL A 342 7.59 0.84 -11.59
C VAL A 342 7.51 2.32 -11.95
N SER A 343 6.41 2.72 -12.60
CA SER A 343 6.17 4.13 -12.93
C SER A 343 6.09 4.99 -11.67
N TYR A 344 6.28 6.30 -11.82
CA TYR A 344 6.13 7.22 -10.68
C TYR A 344 4.76 7.09 -10.02
N GLU A 345 3.70 7.05 -10.82
CA GLU A 345 2.33 6.92 -10.34
C GLU A 345 2.10 5.59 -9.59
N GLN A 346 2.66 4.48 -10.07
CA GLN A 346 2.61 3.20 -9.37
C GLN A 346 3.32 3.26 -8.01
N ARG A 347 4.46 3.96 -7.92
CA ARG A 347 5.17 4.18 -6.65
C ARG A 347 4.30 4.95 -5.67
N VAL A 348 3.68 6.05 -6.10
CA VAL A 348 2.74 6.83 -5.28
C VAL A 348 1.58 5.95 -4.78
N ARG A 349 0.98 5.13 -5.66
CA ARG A 349 -0.09 4.20 -5.25
C ARG A 349 0.38 3.18 -4.21
N MET A 350 1.60 2.67 -4.33
CA MET A 350 2.18 1.73 -3.35
C MET A 350 2.46 2.41 -2.01
N ASP A 351 2.97 3.65 -2.01
CA ASP A 351 3.15 4.44 -0.78
C ASP A 351 1.80 4.70 -0.10
N MET A 352 0.77 5.11 -0.85
CA MET A 352 -0.58 5.28 -0.32
C MET A 352 -1.20 3.96 0.17
N TYR A 353 -0.91 2.84 -0.48
CA TYR A 353 -1.34 1.53 0.00
C TYR A 353 -0.70 1.19 1.34
N TYR A 354 0.62 1.40 1.47
CA TYR A 354 1.35 1.18 2.72
C TYR A 354 0.78 2.02 3.86
N ILE A 355 0.59 3.32 3.63
CA ILE A 355 0.09 4.25 4.64
C ILE A 355 -1.31 3.85 5.12
N ARG A 356 -2.20 3.44 4.20
CA ARG A 356 -3.57 3.00 4.53
C ARG A 356 -3.66 1.63 5.21
N ASN A 357 -2.79 0.70 4.84
CA ASN A 357 -2.86 -0.69 5.28
C ASN A 357 -1.72 -1.03 6.24
N TRP A 358 -1.20 0.00 6.92
CA TRP A 358 -0.10 -0.19 7.84
C TRP A 358 -0.48 -1.23 8.89
N SER A 359 0.41 -2.18 9.10
CA SER A 359 0.38 -3.10 10.23
C SER A 359 1.80 -3.51 10.52
N ILE A 360 2.06 -3.92 11.77
CA ILE A 360 3.39 -4.44 12.14
C ILE A 360 3.80 -5.64 11.27
N TRP A 361 2.83 -6.44 10.82
CA TRP A 361 3.08 -7.57 9.91
C TRP A 361 3.49 -7.12 8.51
N LEU A 362 2.92 -6.03 8.00
CA LEU A 362 3.33 -5.46 6.73
C LEU A 362 4.77 -4.94 6.80
N ASP A 363 5.16 -4.30 7.90
CA ASP A 363 6.55 -3.88 8.13
C ASP A 363 7.51 -5.06 8.10
N LEU A 364 7.22 -6.11 8.89
CA LEU A 364 8.05 -7.32 8.93
C LEU A 364 8.14 -7.99 7.56
N GLN A 365 7.02 -8.05 6.82
CA GLN A 365 7.00 -8.60 5.46
C GLN A 365 7.87 -7.77 4.51
N ILE A 366 7.79 -6.44 4.58
CA ILE A 366 8.62 -5.56 3.75
C ILE A 366 10.10 -5.77 4.11
N MET A 367 10.48 -5.73 5.40
CA MET A 367 11.85 -5.96 5.84
C MET A 367 12.41 -7.31 5.35
N LEU A 368 11.64 -8.39 5.44
CA LEU A 368 12.05 -9.71 4.96
C LEU A 368 12.23 -9.72 3.43
N ARG A 369 11.40 -8.99 2.69
CA ARG A 369 11.55 -8.83 1.23
C ARG A 369 12.68 -7.89 0.83
N THR A 370 13.13 -7.00 1.72
CA THR A 370 14.24 -6.10 1.48
C THR A 370 15.57 -6.86 1.34
N ILE A 371 15.77 -7.95 2.09
CA ILE A 371 17.00 -8.76 2.03
C ILE A 371 17.27 -9.31 0.61
N PRO A 372 16.37 -10.10 -0.02
CA PRO A 372 16.58 -10.57 -1.38
C PRO A 372 16.57 -9.44 -2.42
N ALA A 373 15.85 -8.34 -2.17
CA ALA A 373 15.85 -7.18 -3.07
C ALA A 373 17.22 -6.50 -3.12
N ILE A 374 17.94 -6.39 -2.00
CA ILE A 374 19.31 -5.87 -1.95
C ILE A 374 20.29 -6.87 -2.60
N LEU A 375 20.20 -8.15 -2.24
CA LEU A 375 21.14 -9.19 -2.73
C LEU A 375 21.03 -9.46 -4.24
N SER A 376 19.83 -9.36 -4.81
CA SER A 376 19.59 -9.68 -6.22
C SER A 376 20.09 -8.62 -7.20
N HIS A 377 20.56 -7.45 -6.73
CA HIS A 377 21.03 -6.32 -7.53
C HIS A 377 20.07 -5.83 -8.63
N ARG A 378 18.82 -6.33 -8.69
CA ARG A 378 17.85 -5.96 -9.73
C ARG A 378 17.44 -4.50 -9.56
N GLY A 379 17.66 -3.71 -10.61
CA GLY A 379 17.27 -2.30 -10.69
C GLY A 379 18.22 -1.31 -10.00
N ALA A 380 19.38 -1.75 -9.49
CA ALA A 380 20.48 -0.87 -9.07
C ALA A 380 21.36 -0.59 -10.30
N TYR A 381 21.10 0.53 -10.98
CA TYR A 381 21.93 1.05 -12.06
C TYR A 381 22.64 2.31 -11.58
#